data_AF-A0A7C1YP16-F1
#
_entry.id   AF-A0A7C1YP16-F1
#
_cell.length_a   1.000
_cell.length_b   1.000
_cell.length_c   1.000
_cell.angle_alpha   90.00
_cell.angle_beta   90.00
_cell.angle_gamma   90.00
#
_symmetry.space_group_name_H-M   'P 1'
#
loop_
_entity.id
_entity.type
_entity.pdbx_description
1 polymer ?
#
loop_
_entity_poly.entity_id
_entity_poly.type
_entity_poly.pdbx_seq_one_letter_code
_entity_poly.pdbx_strand_id
1 'polypeptide(L)'
;RAALNEVMGLAREVNKYLEEKGPWFQIKEDKAVAATTIYVALRAIDSLKILFAPFLPFSSEALHQYLGYEGRLFGRQYIATFHEEARSHDALCYDPSDATGRWVPSELPAGQRLRQPHPLFEKLDPITAGEEG
;
A
#
# COMPACT_ATOMS: atom_id res chain seq x y z
N ARG A 1 -12.71 -7.26 11.21
CA ARG A 1 -11.51 -7.90 11.81
C ARG A 1 -11.01 -9.09 10.98
N ALA A 2 -11.87 -10.02 10.55
CA ALA A 2 -11.46 -11.15 9.70
C ALA A 2 -10.71 -10.72 8.42
N ALA A 3 -11.24 -9.74 7.67
CA ALA A 3 -10.62 -9.26 6.44
C ALA A 3 -9.15 -8.81 6.63
N LEU A 4 -8.85 -7.99 7.63
CA LEU A 4 -7.48 -7.56 7.90
C LEU A 4 -6.54 -8.74 8.21
N ASN A 5 -7.02 -9.73 8.97
CA ASN A 5 -6.23 -10.93 9.27
C ASN A 5 -5.90 -11.75 8.02
N GLU A 6 -6.84 -11.85 7.07
CA GLU A 6 -6.63 -12.50 5.77
C GLU A 6 -5.59 -11.74 4.93
N VAL A 7 -5.69 -10.40 4.83
CA VAL A 7 -4.70 -9.61 4.08
C VAL A 7 -3.31 -9.72 4.73
N MET A 8 -3.24 -9.72 6.07
CA MET A 8 -1.99 -9.99 6.80
C MET A 8 -1.48 -11.41 6.56
N GLY A 9 -2.37 -12.38 6.38
CA GLY A 9 -2.04 -13.76 5.98
C GLY A 9 -1.36 -13.80 4.63
N LEU A 10 -1.94 -13.14 3.63
CA LEU A 10 -1.32 -13.03 2.30
C LEU A 10 0.06 -12.36 2.36
N ALA A 11 0.22 -11.30 3.15
CA ALA A 11 1.52 -10.65 3.32
C ALA A 11 2.58 -11.60 3.92
N ARG A 12 2.19 -12.48 4.86
CA ARG A 12 3.08 -13.52 5.40
C ARG A 12 3.47 -14.55 4.35
N GLU A 13 2.52 -14.99 3.52
CA GLU A 13 2.82 -15.94 2.43
C GLU A 13 3.78 -15.36 1.40
N VAL A 14 3.68 -14.06 1.07
CA VAL A 14 4.64 -13.38 0.19
C VAL A 14 6.04 -13.37 0.80
N ASN A 15 6.16 -13.07 2.09
CA ASN A 15 7.45 -13.11 2.80
C ASN A 15 8.04 -14.53 2.81
N LYS A 16 7.21 -15.55 3.09
CA LYS A 16 7.61 -16.95 3.05
C LYS A 16 8.10 -17.36 1.66
N TYR A 17 7.39 -16.96 0.61
CA TYR A 17 7.80 -17.21 -0.77
C TYR A 17 9.18 -16.61 -1.09
N LEU A 18 9.44 -15.37 -0.65
CA LEU A 18 10.74 -14.73 -0.84
C LEU A 18 11.86 -15.45 -0.09
N GLU A 19 11.60 -15.88 1.15
CA GLU A 19 12.57 -16.64 1.95
C GLU A 19 12.89 -18.01 1.32
N GLU A 20 11.86 -18.77 0.94
CA GLU A 20 12.02 -20.10 0.32
C GLU A 20 12.74 -20.03 -1.02
N LYS A 21 12.51 -18.97 -1.81
CA LYS A 21 13.18 -18.78 -3.09
C LYS A 21 14.57 -18.16 -2.96
N GLY A 22 14.82 -17.35 -1.94
CA GLY A 22 16.10 -16.70 -1.70
C GLY A 22 16.66 -15.94 -2.91
N PRO A 23 15.95 -14.94 -3.48
CA PRO A 23 16.38 -14.27 -4.70
C PRO A 23 17.75 -13.57 -4.60
N TRP A 24 18.16 -13.16 -3.38
CA TRP A 24 19.50 -12.61 -3.10
C TRP A 24 20.64 -13.64 -3.25
N PHE A 25 20.31 -14.92 -3.21
CA PHE A 25 21.23 -16.01 -3.58
C PHE A 25 21.08 -16.35 -5.06
N GLN A 26 19.84 -16.53 -5.55
CA GLN A 26 19.56 -16.88 -6.95
C GLN A 26 20.22 -15.92 -7.94
N ILE A 27 20.26 -14.61 -7.63
CA ILE A 27 20.84 -13.59 -8.51
C ILE A 27 22.32 -13.83 -8.85
N LYS A 28 23.04 -14.59 -8.00
CA LYS A 28 24.45 -14.94 -8.20
C LYS A 28 24.63 -16.12 -9.17
N GLU A 29 23.61 -16.94 -9.35
CA GLU A 29 23.63 -18.15 -10.15
C GLU A 29 22.85 -17.96 -11.47
N ASP A 30 21.59 -17.54 -11.36
CA ASP A 30 20.68 -17.30 -12.48
C ASP A 30 19.84 -16.03 -12.23
N LYS A 31 20.19 -14.98 -12.99
CA LYS A 31 19.50 -13.69 -12.90
C LYS A 31 18.06 -13.74 -13.41
N ALA A 32 17.73 -14.60 -14.36
CA ALA A 32 16.38 -14.71 -14.92
C ALA A 32 15.43 -15.36 -13.91
N VAL A 33 15.90 -16.37 -13.18
CA VAL A 33 15.14 -17.00 -12.08
C VAL A 33 14.92 -16.00 -10.94
N ALA A 34 15.97 -15.29 -10.52
CA ALA A 34 15.83 -14.25 -9.49
C ALA A 34 14.85 -13.15 -9.91
N ALA A 35 14.91 -12.69 -11.17
CA ALA A 35 13.98 -11.71 -11.71
C ALA A 35 12.53 -12.20 -11.69
N THR A 36 12.30 -13.47 -12.02
CA THR A 36 10.96 -14.09 -11.96
C THR A 36 10.43 -14.10 -10.53
N THR A 37 11.23 -14.55 -9.56
CA THR A 37 10.89 -14.54 -8.13
C THR A 37 10.50 -13.14 -7.66
N ILE A 38 11.32 -12.14 -7.95
CA ILE A 38 11.06 -10.75 -7.55
C ILE A 38 9.81 -10.20 -8.23
N TYR A 39 9.59 -10.49 -9.51
CA TYR A 39 8.40 -10.03 -10.23
C TYR A 39 7.12 -10.61 -9.63
N VAL A 40 7.10 -11.91 -9.31
CA VAL A 40 5.95 -12.56 -8.65
C VAL A 40 5.66 -11.90 -7.29
N ALA A 41 6.69 -11.63 -6.49
CA ALA A 41 6.51 -10.95 -5.21
C ALA A 41 5.98 -9.52 -5.38
N LEU A 42 6.50 -8.76 -6.35
CA LEU A 42 6.02 -7.40 -6.64
C LEU A 42 4.55 -7.36 -7.07
N ARG A 43 4.10 -8.34 -7.87
CA ARG A 43 2.67 -8.48 -8.25
C ARG A 43 1.77 -8.71 -7.03
N ALA A 44 2.23 -9.54 -6.09
CA ALA A 44 1.50 -9.76 -4.85
C ALA A 44 1.49 -8.51 -3.97
N ILE A 45 2.62 -7.81 -3.84
CA ILE A 45 2.73 -6.53 -3.11
C ILE A 45 1.82 -5.45 -3.72
N ASP A 46 1.76 -5.36 -5.04
CA ASP A 46 0.86 -4.44 -5.74
C ASP A 46 -0.62 -4.73 -5.48
N SER A 47 -0.97 -6.01 -5.30
CA SER A 47 -2.32 -6.41 -4.89
C SER A 47 -2.58 -6.09 -3.40
N LEU A 48 -1.60 -6.36 -2.53
CA LEU A 48 -1.66 -6.03 -1.10
C LEU A 48 -1.88 -4.54 -0.86
N LYS A 49 -1.27 -3.67 -1.66
CA LYS A 49 -1.52 -2.22 -1.65
C LYS A 49 -3.01 -1.89 -1.71
N ILE A 50 -3.76 -2.51 -2.64
CA ILE A 50 -5.20 -2.29 -2.83
C ILE A 50 -5.99 -2.92 -1.68
N LEU A 51 -5.63 -4.13 -1.23
CA LEU A 51 -6.30 -4.82 -0.14
C LEU A 51 -6.13 -4.11 1.22
N PHE A 52 -4.99 -3.47 1.46
CA PHE A 52 -4.72 -2.68 2.65
C PHE A 52 -5.29 -1.26 2.59
N ALA A 53 -5.66 -0.74 1.42
CA ALA A 53 -6.16 0.61 1.23
C ALA A 53 -7.27 1.05 2.22
N PRO A 54 -8.30 0.23 2.54
CA PRO A 54 -9.33 0.61 3.52
C PRO A 54 -8.86 0.63 4.98
N PHE A 55 -7.69 0.06 5.28
CA PHE A 55 -7.14 -0.02 6.64
C PHE A 55 -5.92 0.89 6.85
N LEU A 56 -5.10 1.08 5.81
CA LEU A 56 -3.82 1.76 5.84
C LEU A 56 -3.69 2.70 4.63
N PRO A 57 -4.59 3.71 4.47
CA PRO A 57 -4.67 4.50 3.25
C PRO A 57 -3.35 5.20 2.92
N PHE A 58 -2.66 5.78 3.92
CA PHE A 58 -1.41 6.50 3.68
C PHE A 58 -0.27 5.60 3.23
N SER A 59 -0.10 4.43 3.86
CA SER A 59 0.94 3.47 3.48
C SER A 59 0.65 2.82 2.12
N SER A 60 -0.63 2.56 1.82
CA SER A 60 -1.06 2.09 0.50
C SER A 60 -0.80 3.13 -0.60
N GLU A 61 -1.05 4.42 -0.33
CA GLU A 61 -0.70 5.51 -1.26
C GLU A 61 0.82 5.59 -1.46
N ALA A 62 1.61 5.57 -0.39
CA ALA A 62 3.07 5.59 -0.49
C ALA A 62 3.61 4.40 -1.32
N LEU A 63 3.08 3.20 -1.07
CA LEU A 63 3.43 2.01 -1.86
C LEU A 63 3.00 2.14 -3.33
N HIS A 64 1.85 2.77 -3.61
CA HIS A 64 1.43 3.10 -4.98
C HIS A 64 2.51 3.89 -5.71
N GLN A 65 3.01 4.95 -5.07
CA GLN A 65 4.06 5.80 -5.62
C GLN A 65 5.39 5.07 -5.76
N TYR A 66 5.79 4.24 -4.78
CA TYR A 66 7.02 3.44 -4.85
C TYR A 66 7.02 2.44 -6.00
N LEU A 67 5.86 1.84 -6.29
CA LEU A 67 5.71 0.96 -7.44
C LEU A 67 5.81 1.72 -8.78
N GLY A 68 5.85 3.05 -8.77
CA GLY A 68 6.03 3.86 -9.98
C GLY A 68 4.74 4.15 -10.72
N TYR A 69 3.59 3.98 -10.07
CA TYR A 69 2.31 4.42 -10.63
C TYR A 69 2.20 5.94 -10.61
N GLU A 70 1.54 6.49 -11.61
CA GLU A 70 1.17 7.89 -11.69
C GLU A 70 -0.25 8.11 -11.14
N GLY A 71 -0.50 9.33 -10.64
CA GLY A 71 -1.76 9.68 -9.99
C GLY A 71 -1.82 9.23 -8.54
N ARG A 72 -3.00 9.34 -7.93
CA ARG A 72 -3.22 9.01 -6.51
C ARG A 72 -4.17 7.83 -6.38
N LEU A 73 -3.89 6.94 -5.44
CA LEU A 73 -4.78 5.83 -5.13
C LEU A 73 -6.14 6.34 -4.64
N PHE A 74 -6.14 7.46 -3.90
CA PHE A 74 -7.35 8.12 -3.37
C PHE A 74 -7.57 9.50 -3.96
N GLY A 75 -8.83 9.94 -3.91
CA GLY A 75 -9.24 11.30 -4.22
C GLY A 75 -8.94 12.28 -3.09
N ARG A 76 -9.37 13.54 -3.26
CA ARG A 76 -9.13 14.61 -2.29
C ARG A 76 -10.34 14.84 -1.40
N GLN A 77 -10.12 14.87 -0.09
CA GLN A 77 -11.10 15.39 0.86
C GLN A 77 -10.95 16.92 0.99
N TYR A 78 -12.08 17.64 1.06
CA TYR A 78 -12.10 19.10 1.22
C TYR A 78 -13.34 19.54 2.00
N ILE A 79 -13.30 20.73 2.60
CA ILE A 79 -14.46 21.31 3.28
C ILE A 79 -15.18 22.24 2.31
N ALA A 80 -16.51 22.11 2.24
CA ALA A 80 -17.36 23.03 1.50
C ALA A 80 -18.50 23.53 2.40
N THR A 81 -18.84 24.80 2.25
CA THR A 81 -19.97 25.42 2.96
C THR A 81 -21.22 25.32 2.10
N PHE A 82 -22.28 24.77 2.68
CA PHE A 82 -23.59 24.65 2.06
C PHE A 82 -24.55 25.64 2.71
N HIS A 83 -25.32 26.34 1.87
CA HIS A 83 -26.35 27.28 2.30
C HIS A 83 -27.71 26.62 2.11
N GLU A 84 -28.36 26.25 3.20
CA GLU A 84 -29.76 25.79 3.24
C GLU A 84 -30.68 26.93 3.67
N GLU A 85 -31.97 26.84 3.38
CA GLU A 85 -32.96 27.90 3.67
C GLU A 85 -32.95 28.37 5.13
N ALA A 86 -32.69 27.46 6.08
CA ALA A 86 -32.73 27.75 7.51
C ALA A 86 -31.34 27.91 8.17
N ARG A 87 -30.25 27.47 7.51
CA ARG A 87 -28.90 27.51 8.08
C ARG A 87 -27.81 27.33 7.03
N SER A 88 -26.61 27.83 7.34
CA SER A 88 -25.39 27.46 6.61
C SER A 88 -24.58 26.47 7.45
N HIS A 89 -23.96 25.48 6.83
CA HIS A 89 -23.11 24.52 7.52
C HIS A 89 -21.94 24.06 6.64
N ASP A 90 -20.83 23.72 7.30
CA ASP A 90 -19.68 23.11 6.64
C ASP A 90 -19.85 21.60 6.58
N ALA A 91 -19.51 21.00 5.44
CA ALA A 91 -19.47 19.56 5.28
C ALA A 91 -18.12 19.11 4.71
N LEU A 92 -17.69 17.92 5.13
CA LEU A 92 -16.55 17.24 4.52
C LEU A 92 -17.00 16.56 3.24
N CYS A 93 -16.47 17.04 2.12
CA CYS A 93 -16.73 16.51 0.79
C CYS A 93 -15.54 15.70 0.27
N TYR A 94 -15.80 14.85 -0.71
CA TYR A 94 -14.78 14.03 -1.37
C TYR A 94 -14.86 14.21 -2.88
N ASP A 95 -13.72 14.51 -3.48
CA ASP A 95 -13.54 14.61 -4.93
C ASP A 95 -12.74 13.41 -5.44
N PRO A 96 -13.38 12.46 -6.16
CA PRO A 96 -12.73 11.28 -6.71
C PRO A 96 -12.04 11.53 -8.06
N SER A 97 -12.08 12.74 -8.64
CA SER A 97 -11.65 13.00 -10.01
C SER A 97 -10.22 12.54 -10.32
N ASP A 98 -9.30 12.73 -9.37
CA ASP A 98 -7.89 12.31 -9.50
C ASP A 98 -7.60 10.88 -9.00
N ALA A 99 -8.61 10.15 -8.54
CA ALA A 99 -8.43 8.83 -7.92
C ALA A 99 -8.27 7.72 -8.98
N THR A 100 -7.08 7.14 -9.04
CA THR A 100 -6.75 6.03 -9.97
C THR A 100 -6.94 4.65 -9.34
N GLY A 101 -7.17 4.57 -8.03
CA GLY A 101 -7.39 3.29 -7.34
C GLY A 101 -8.58 2.52 -7.90
N ARG A 102 -8.37 1.23 -8.20
CA ARG A 102 -9.39 0.29 -8.66
C ARG A 102 -9.26 -1.02 -7.90
N TRP A 103 -10.39 -1.64 -7.56
CA TRP A 103 -10.41 -2.97 -6.97
C TRP A 103 -10.30 -4.03 -8.05
N VAL A 104 -9.08 -4.21 -8.56
CA VAL A 104 -8.73 -5.18 -9.59
C VAL A 104 -7.45 -5.92 -9.19
N PRO A 105 -7.20 -7.14 -9.70
CA PRO A 105 -5.91 -7.80 -9.54
C PRO A 105 -4.76 -6.90 -10.01
N SER A 106 -3.56 -7.13 -9.47
CA SER A 106 -2.36 -6.38 -9.92
C SER A 106 -2.24 -6.41 -11.44
N GLU A 107 -1.88 -5.28 -12.03
CA GLU A 107 -1.56 -5.14 -13.45
C GLU A 107 -0.13 -4.64 -13.68
N LEU A 108 0.74 -4.70 -12.65
CA LEU A 108 2.13 -4.24 -12.71
C LEU A 108 2.86 -4.81 -13.95
N PRO A 109 3.19 -3.99 -14.96
CA PRO A 109 3.87 -4.41 -16.17
C PRO A 109 5.32 -4.79 -15.90
N ALA A 110 5.83 -5.77 -16.65
CA ALA A 110 7.27 -6.06 -16.65
C ALA A 110 8.05 -4.85 -17.16
N GLY A 111 9.15 -4.52 -16.49
CA GLY A 111 9.97 -3.35 -16.83
C GLY A 111 9.44 -2.01 -16.30
N GLN A 112 8.32 -1.98 -15.55
CA GLN A 112 7.88 -0.77 -14.87
C GLN A 112 8.99 -0.23 -13.97
N ARG A 113 9.33 1.05 -14.14
CA ARG A 113 10.36 1.71 -13.34
C ARG A 113 9.82 1.98 -11.94
N LEU A 114 10.38 1.27 -10.96
CA LEU A 114 10.10 1.52 -9.56
C LEU A 114 10.78 2.82 -9.09
N ARG A 115 10.14 3.53 -8.15
CA ARG A 115 10.75 4.66 -7.46
C ARG A 115 11.46 4.17 -6.20
N GLN A 116 12.41 4.94 -5.69
CA GLN A 116 13.18 4.54 -4.50
C GLN A 116 12.24 4.42 -3.27
N PRO A 117 12.09 3.23 -2.68
CA PRO A 117 11.24 3.06 -1.52
C PRO A 117 11.95 3.49 -0.24
N HIS A 118 11.17 3.97 0.72
CA HIS A 118 11.58 4.12 2.11
C HIS A 118 10.74 3.17 2.98
N PRO A 119 11.18 2.84 4.21
CA PRO A 119 10.37 2.06 5.14
C PRO A 119 8.95 2.66 5.29
N LEU A 120 7.92 1.83 5.11
CA LEU A 120 6.52 2.26 5.21
C LEU A 120 6.04 2.44 6.66
N PHE A 121 6.75 1.82 7.61
CA PHE A 121 6.41 1.84 9.02
C PHE A 121 7.68 2.01 9.84
N GLU A 122 7.62 2.90 10.83
CA GLU A 122 8.64 3.03 11.85
C GLU A 122 8.32 2.10 13.02
N LYS A 123 9.35 1.54 13.63
CA LYS A 123 9.18 0.73 14.84
C LYS A 123 8.84 1.67 15.99
N LEU A 124 7.75 1.39 16.69
CA LEU A 124 7.42 2.10 17.92
C LEU A 124 8.39 1.66 19.02
N ASP A 125 8.96 2.63 19.73
CA ASP A 125 9.68 2.37 20.96
C ASP A 125 8.72 1.80 22.01
N PRO A 126 9.19 0.89 22.88
CA PRO A 126 8.37 0.39 23.96
C PRO A 126 7.88 1.58 24.79
N ILE A 127 6.56 1.69 24.97
CA ILE A 127 5.98 2.67 25.89
C ILE A 127 6.51 2.32 27.27
N THR A 128 7.45 3.11 27.78
CA THR A 128 7.78 3.10 29.19
C THR A 128 6.52 3.55 29.91
N ALA A 129 5.85 2.63 30.60
CA ALA A 129 4.81 2.99 31.54
C ALA A 129 5.49 3.79 32.68
N GLY A 130 5.56 5.11 32.50
CA GLY A 130 6.02 6.03 33.52
C GLY A 130 4.95 6.13 34.60
N GLU A 131 5.29 5.57 35.76
CA GLU A 131 4.95 6.04 37.12
C GLU A 131 3.54 6.64 37.28
N GLU A 132 2.62 5.81 37.81
CA GLU A 132 1.45 6.29 38.53
C GLU A 132 1.94 7.13 39.73
N GLY A 133 1.74 8.45 39.64
CA GLY A 133 1.91 9.41 40.74
C GLY A 133 0.59 9.77 41.39
#